data_AF-A0A2M9PAM1-F1
#
_entry.id   AF-A0A2M9PAM1-F1
#
_cell.length_a   1.000
_cell.length_b   1.000
_cell.length_c   1.000
_cell.angle_alpha   90.00
_cell.angle_beta   90.00
_cell.angle_gamma   90.00
#
_symmetry.space_group_name_H-M   'P 1'
#
loop_
_entity.id
_entity.type
_entity.pdbx_description
1 polymer ?
#
loop_
_entity_poly.entity_id
_entity_poly.type
_entity_poly.pdbx_seq_one_letter_code
_entity_poly.pdbx_strand_id
1 'polypeptide(L)'
;AGVIPPQAEIDASRAYKKGSGSAVDCASMRRREAGNRFLKAFLDDVIAASDKAPACAAGMMRTWAEADAMREIGTEGSENTSRAIGMFTLSGLSATYLVAPEVRAAAGPEGDREILAWFRRLSARVEEDIAAKRARKDEDNIQYWQGFAVLPTALMTADPALLKQSRATFHAAMREVTEKQRDPQDDGFLPLELERGDKALNYQAYAAHPIVGMATLSRSYGCDFLDTDWKRSQFVSLMSRTLEGNLDPEIFAEAAVRLGKRKKEVEQLRSYTARHAPDLMYLVDRMDPALFDRIDARVAEATGKPRPVFPASRGADGANDRMGGSYARLADRAGALSEKPAPGSLAEVCKGG
;
A
#
# COMPACT_ATOMS: atom_id res chain seq x y z
N ALA A 1 -7.90 27.26 -12.86
CA ALA A 1 -7.00 26.09 -12.92
C ALA A 1 -7.66 25.06 -13.84
N GLY A 2 -6.92 24.55 -14.83
CA GLY A 2 -7.47 23.57 -15.79
C GLY A 2 -7.53 22.18 -15.18
N VAL A 3 -8.64 21.48 -15.35
CA VAL A 3 -8.79 20.07 -14.95
C VAL A 3 -7.94 19.21 -15.89
N ILE A 4 -7.16 18.27 -15.35
CA ILE A 4 -6.40 17.32 -16.17
C ILE A 4 -7.41 16.43 -16.92
N PRO A 5 -7.41 16.43 -18.26
CA PRO A 5 -8.41 15.71 -19.03
C PRO A 5 -8.26 14.19 -18.85
N PRO A 6 -9.37 13.45 -18.75
CA PRO A 6 -9.35 11.99 -18.68
C PRO A 6 -8.55 11.39 -19.84
N GLN A 7 -7.67 10.44 -19.54
CA GLN A 7 -6.96 9.65 -20.55
C GLN A 7 -7.46 8.22 -20.52
N ALA A 8 -7.81 7.68 -21.69
CA ALA A 8 -8.21 6.29 -21.86
C ALA A 8 -7.05 5.32 -21.58
N GLU A 9 -5.87 5.67 -22.09
CA GLU A 9 -4.70 4.81 -22.12
C GLU A 9 -3.69 5.19 -21.04
N ILE A 10 -3.07 4.18 -20.43
CA ILE A 10 -1.87 4.32 -19.62
C ILE A 10 -0.68 3.75 -20.39
N ASP A 11 0.24 4.60 -20.81
CA ASP A 11 1.52 4.16 -21.36
C ASP A 11 2.72 4.72 -20.56
N ALA A 12 3.61 3.81 -20.16
CA ALA A 12 4.76 4.15 -19.35
C ALA A 12 5.97 3.25 -19.62
N SER A 13 7.13 3.89 -19.79
CA SER A 13 8.42 3.20 -19.89
C SER A 13 8.91 2.64 -18.55
N ARG A 14 9.84 1.66 -18.57
CA ARG A 14 10.45 1.09 -17.35
C ARG A 14 11.36 2.10 -16.65
N ALA A 15 11.48 1.97 -15.33
CA ALA A 15 12.50 2.70 -14.55
C ALA A 15 13.88 2.03 -14.57
N TYR A 16 13.91 0.71 -14.67
CA TYR A 16 15.12 -0.10 -14.53
C TYR A 16 15.53 -0.75 -15.86
N LYS A 17 16.81 -1.07 -15.98
CA LYS A 17 17.37 -1.83 -17.11
C LYS A 17 16.65 -3.18 -17.23
N LYS A 18 16.48 -3.67 -18.47
CA LYS A 18 15.87 -4.99 -18.73
C LYS A 18 16.63 -6.08 -17.96
N GLY A 19 15.90 -6.88 -17.17
CA GLY A 19 16.49 -7.94 -16.34
C GLY A 19 17.04 -7.48 -14.99
N SER A 20 16.90 -6.21 -14.62
CA SER A 20 17.32 -5.70 -13.31
C SER A 20 16.13 -5.09 -12.54
N GLY A 21 16.06 -5.38 -11.24
CA GLY A 21 15.15 -4.71 -10.30
C GLY A 21 15.80 -3.56 -9.51
N SER A 22 17.06 -3.21 -9.81
CA SER A 22 17.85 -2.27 -8.99
C SER A 22 18.68 -1.27 -9.79
N ALA A 23 19.04 -1.57 -11.04
CA ALA A 23 19.86 -0.69 -11.90
C ALA A 23 18.97 0.23 -12.75
N VAL A 24 19.06 1.54 -12.53
CA VAL A 24 18.24 2.56 -13.20
C VAL A 24 18.69 2.77 -14.65
N ASP A 25 17.72 3.02 -15.55
CA ASP A 25 17.94 3.55 -16.90
C ASP A 25 17.38 4.98 -16.99
N CYS A 26 18.26 5.97 -17.01
CA CYS A 26 17.88 7.39 -16.99
C CYS A 26 17.01 7.81 -18.19
N ALA A 27 17.25 7.23 -19.38
CA ALA A 27 16.47 7.59 -20.57
C ALA A 27 15.06 7.02 -20.50
N SER A 28 14.92 5.79 -20.02
CA SER A 28 13.61 5.15 -19.81
C SER A 28 12.85 5.80 -18.64
N MET A 29 13.54 6.23 -17.57
CA MET A 29 12.97 7.02 -16.49
C MET A 29 12.34 8.34 -16.96
N ARG A 30 13.05 9.12 -17.80
CA ARG A 30 12.51 10.38 -18.33
C ARG A 30 11.27 10.16 -19.21
N ARG A 31 11.30 9.12 -20.06
CA ARG A 31 10.13 8.73 -20.87
C ARG A 31 8.95 8.30 -20.01
N ARG A 32 9.22 7.56 -18.92
CA ARG A 32 8.19 7.17 -17.95
C ARG A 32 7.52 8.40 -17.35
N GLU A 33 8.31 9.34 -16.84
CA GLU A 33 7.80 10.56 -16.21
C GLU A 33 6.96 11.38 -17.19
N ALA A 34 7.44 11.55 -18.44
CA ALA A 34 6.67 12.25 -19.47
C ALA A 34 5.33 11.55 -19.76
N GLY A 35 5.31 10.22 -19.82
CA GLY A 35 4.13 9.43 -20.16
C GLY A 35 3.09 9.32 -19.04
N ASN A 36 3.48 9.48 -17.76
CA ASN A 36 2.57 9.22 -16.63
C ASN A 36 2.40 10.38 -15.64
N ARG A 37 3.10 11.51 -15.82
CA ARG A 37 3.01 12.66 -14.91
C ARG A 37 1.57 13.17 -14.74
N PHE A 38 0.73 13.06 -15.77
CA PHE A 38 -0.66 13.48 -15.69
C PHE A 38 -1.46 12.67 -14.66
N LEU A 39 -1.21 11.36 -14.51
CA LEU A 39 -1.88 10.53 -13.51
C LEU A 39 -1.46 10.93 -12.09
N LYS A 40 -0.17 11.19 -11.91
CA LYS A 40 0.33 11.68 -10.62
C LYS A 40 -0.28 13.04 -10.29
N ALA A 41 -0.25 13.98 -11.23
CA ALA A 41 -0.80 15.32 -11.01
C ALA A 41 -2.31 15.26 -10.74
N PHE A 42 -3.06 14.41 -11.45
CA PHE A 42 -4.48 14.19 -11.21
C PHE A 42 -4.75 13.63 -9.81
N LEU A 43 -3.99 12.61 -9.38
CA LEU A 43 -4.11 12.06 -8.04
C LEU A 43 -3.78 13.11 -6.97
N ASP A 44 -2.70 13.86 -7.14
CA ASP A 44 -2.28 14.91 -6.19
C ASP A 44 -3.36 16.01 -6.10
N ASP A 45 -3.94 16.44 -7.22
CA ASP A 45 -5.03 17.42 -7.27
C ASP A 45 -6.30 16.91 -6.58
N VAL A 46 -6.65 15.65 -6.80
CA VAL A 46 -7.79 15.00 -6.14
C VAL A 46 -7.59 14.91 -4.63
N ILE A 47 -6.41 14.49 -4.16
CA ILE A 47 -6.08 14.42 -2.73
C ILE A 47 -6.16 15.83 -2.11
N ALA A 48 -5.51 16.82 -2.73
CA ALA A 48 -5.50 18.20 -2.24
C ALA A 48 -6.91 18.82 -2.20
N ALA A 49 -7.76 18.50 -3.18
CA ALA A 49 -9.14 18.96 -3.21
C ALA A 49 -10.05 18.21 -2.23
N SER A 50 -9.73 16.96 -1.85
CA SER A 50 -10.57 16.19 -0.94
C SER A 50 -10.73 16.87 0.43
N ASP A 51 -9.67 17.53 0.92
CA ASP A 51 -9.68 18.31 2.15
C ASP A 51 -10.35 19.68 2.02
N LYS A 52 -10.07 20.39 0.91
CA LYS A 52 -10.35 21.83 0.80
C LYS A 52 -11.60 22.16 -0.02
N ALA A 53 -11.97 21.28 -0.96
CA ALA A 53 -13.05 21.47 -1.90
C ALA A 53 -13.65 20.11 -2.31
N PRO A 54 -14.39 19.42 -1.41
CA PRO A 54 -14.88 18.07 -1.66
C PRO A 54 -15.72 17.91 -2.93
N ALA A 55 -16.55 18.90 -3.27
CA ALA A 55 -17.32 18.91 -4.51
C ALA A 55 -16.44 19.00 -5.77
N CYS A 56 -15.29 19.68 -5.69
CA CYS A 56 -14.32 19.72 -6.78
C CYS A 56 -13.66 18.34 -6.95
N ALA A 57 -13.22 17.71 -5.85
CA ALA A 57 -12.67 16.35 -5.88
C ALA A 57 -13.67 15.34 -6.45
N ALA A 58 -14.94 15.43 -6.04
CA ALA A 58 -16.02 14.59 -6.56
C ALA A 58 -16.24 14.80 -8.07
N GLY A 59 -16.26 16.06 -8.52
CA GLY A 59 -16.37 16.40 -9.94
C GLY A 59 -15.21 15.85 -10.76
N MET A 60 -13.97 15.99 -10.27
CA MET A 60 -12.76 15.45 -10.92
C MET A 60 -12.84 13.92 -11.09
N MET A 61 -13.18 13.19 -10.03
CA MET A 61 -13.34 11.74 -10.10
C MET A 61 -14.49 11.33 -11.03
N ARG A 62 -15.64 12.03 -10.97
CA ARG A 62 -16.80 11.75 -11.81
C ARG A 62 -16.47 11.95 -13.30
N THR A 63 -15.80 13.02 -13.68
CA THR A 63 -15.39 13.26 -15.07
C THR A 63 -14.47 12.16 -15.61
N TRP A 64 -13.57 11.63 -14.77
CA TRP A 64 -12.73 10.50 -15.15
C TRP A 64 -13.48 9.17 -15.24
N ALA A 65 -14.43 8.94 -14.32
CA ALA A 65 -15.28 7.75 -14.32
C ALA A 65 -16.20 7.70 -15.56
N GLU A 66 -16.88 8.81 -15.87
CA GLU A 66 -17.77 8.94 -17.05
C GLU A 66 -17.03 8.74 -18.38
N ALA A 67 -15.74 9.13 -18.44
CA ALA A 67 -14.89 8.93 -19.61
C ALA A 67 -14.27 7.53 -19.70
N ASP A 68 -14.53 6.66 -18.72
CA ASP A 68 -13.86 5.38 -18.54
C ASP A 68 -12.33 5.49 -18.68
N ALA A 69 -11.76 6.44 -17.94
CA ALA A 69 -10.33 6.70 -17.94
C ALA A 69 -9.53 5.47 -17.49
N MET A 70 -8.28 5.36 -17.91
CA MET A 70 -7.36 4.28 -17.54
C MET A 70 -7.81 2.87 -17.96
N ARG A 71 -8.79 2.75 -18.86
CA ARG A 71 -9.29 1.46 -19.34
C ARG A 71 -8.31 0.70 -20.23
N GLU A 72 -7.35 1.38 -20.87
CA GLU A 72 -6.41 0.80 -21.83
C GLU A 72 -4.97 0.82 -21.29
N ILE A 73 -4.18 -0.20 -21.65
CA ILE A 73 -2.74 -0.24 -21.39
C ILE A 73 -2.03 -0.05 -22.73
N GLY A 74 -1.26 1.02 -22.83
CA GLY A 74 -0.51 1.36 -24.04
C GLY A 74 0.56 0.34 -24.37
N THR A 75 0.92 0.32 -25.65
CA THR A 75 1.81 -0.71 -26.24
C THR A 75 3.19 -0.19 -26.59
N GLU A 76 3.44 1.13 -26.48
CA GLU A 76 4.73 1.73 -26.85
C GLU A 76 5.76 1.57 -25.73
N GLY A 77 5.31 1.63 -24.48
CA GLY A 77 6.14 1.46 -23.30
C GLY A 77 6.18 0.03 -22.76
N SER A 78 6.21 -0.10 -21.44
CA SER A 78 6.26 -1.39 -20.76
C SER A 78 4.94 -1.69 -20.12
N GLU A 79 4.24 -2.70 -20.64
CA GLU A 79 2.95 -3.18 -20.10
C GLU A 79 2.96 -3.32 -18.57
N ASN A 80 3.93 -4.03 -17.99
CA ASN A 80 4.03 -4.20 -16.53
C ASN A 80 4.15 -2.87 -15.75
N THR A 81 4.82 -1.86 -16.35
CA THR A 81 4.98 -0.56 -15.69
C THR A 81 3.71 0.25 -15.80
N SER A 82 3.06 0.25 -16.97
CA SER A 82 1.75 0.87 -17.18
C SER A 82 0.70 0.28 -16.24
N ARG A 83 0.61 -1.05 -16.15
CA ARG A 83 -0.28 -1.76 -15.20
C ARG A 83 -0.02 -1.35 -13.75
N ALA A 84 1.25 -1.32 -13.32
CA ALA A 84 1.60 -0.91 -11.97
C ALA A 84 1.22 0.56 -11.67
N ILE A 85 1.40 1.47 -12.63
CA ILE A 85 0.97 2.88 -12.48
C ILE A 85 -0.56 2.97 -12.40
N GLY A 86 -1.28 2.21 -13.21
CA GLY A 86 -2.74 2.11 -13.14
C GLY A 86 -3.21 1.66 -11.77
N MET A 87 -2.62 0.59 -11.25
CA MET A 87 -2.89 0.08 -9.90
C MET A 87 -2.58 1.12 -8.81
N PHE A 88 -1.43 1.80 -8.86
CA PHE A 88 -1.10 2.84 -7.87
C PHE A 88 -2.04 4.03 -7.91
N THR A 89 -2.51 4.41 -9.10
CA THR A 89 -3.47 5.51 -9.27
C THR A 89 -4.83 5.10 -8.73
N LEU A 90 -5.33 3.89 -9.07
CA LEU A 90 -6.54 3.32 -8.47
C LEU A 90 -6.45 3.28 -6.94
N SER A 91 -5.31 2.81 -6.41
CA SER A 91 -5.05 2.72 -4.98
C SER A 91 -5.26 4.07 -4.28
N GLY A 92 -4.63 5.12 -4.80
CA GLY A 92 -4.75 6.46 -4.23
C GLY A 92 -6.16 7.05 -4.36
N LEU A 93 -6.78 6.92 -5.54
CA LEU A 93 -8.12 7.47 -5.80
C LEU A 93 -9.19 6.78 -4.95
N SER A 94 -9.21 5.45 -4.94
CA SER A 94 -10.21 4.67 -4.21
C SER A 94 -10.02 4.80 -2.69
N ALA A 95 -8.77 4.86 -2.20
CA ALA A 95 -8.50 5.16 -0.80
C ALA A 95 -8.98 6.57 -0.42
N THR A 96 -8.66 7.59 -1.22
CA THR A 96 -9.13 8.99 -1.01
C THR A 96 -10.66 9.04 -0.92
N TYR A 97 -11.36 8.40 -1.86
CA TYR A 97 -12.83 8.38 -1.89
C TYR A 97 -13.44 7.67 -0.67
N LEU A 98 -12.76 6.64 -0.14
CA LEU A 98 -13.17 5.92 1.06
C LEU A 98 -12.97 6.75 2.34
N VAL A 99 -11.82 7.45 2.45
CA VAL A 99 -11.44 8.19 3.66
C VAL A 99 -11.97 9.63 3.72
N ALA A 100 -12.52 10.13 2.61
CA ALA A 100 -13.18 11.43 2.53
C ALA A 100 -14.69 11.27 2.25
N PRO A 101 -15.51 10.89 3.25
CA PRO A 101 -16.96 10.69 3.07
C PRO A 101 -17.68 11.94 2.53
N GLU A 102 -17.15 13.14 2.76
CA GLU A 102 -17.63 14.40 2.20
C GLU A 102 -17.49 14.48 0.68
N VAL A 103 -16.43 13.91 0.11
CA VAL A 103 -16.25 13.81 -1.35
C VAL A 103 -17.30 12.87 -1.93
N ARG A 104 -17.49 11.71 -1.27
CA ARG A 104 -18.51 10.75 -1.66
C ARG A 104 -19.92 11.34 -1.60
N ALA A 105 -20.25 12.05 -0.52
CA ALA A 105 -21.53 12.74 -0.38
C ALA A 105 -21.73 13.80 -1.48
N ALA A 106 -20.69 14.57 -1.81
CA ALA A 106 -20.75 15.60 -2.84
C ALA A 106 -20.91 15.05 -4.27
N ALA A 107 -20.51 13.79 -4.53
CA ALA A 107 -20.74 13.14 -5.82
C ALA A 107 -22.24 12.87 -6.11
N GLY A 108 -23.07 12.79 -5.06
CA GLY A 108 -24.46 12.39 -5.14
C GLY A 108 -24.64 10.91 -5.54
N PRO A 109 -25.87 10.36 -5.49
CA PRO A 109 -26.10 8.93 -5.72
C PRO A 109 -25.70 8.43 -7.11
N GLU A 110 -25.92 9.24 -8.15
CA GLU A 110 -25.53 8.89 -9.51
C GLU A 110 -24.02 8.94 -9.72
N GLY A 111 -23.35 9.98 -9.21
CA GLY A 111 -21.90 10.10 -9.27
C GLY A 111 -21.19 9.02 -8.46
N ASP A 112 -21.70 8.68 -7.27
CA ASP A 112 -21.17 7.58 -6.43
C ASP A 112 -21.23 6.25 -7.19
N ARG A 113 -22.37 5.95 -7.82
CA ARG A 113 -22.52 4.73 -8.62
C ARG A 113 -21.56 4.69 -9.80
N GLU A 114 -21.38 5.79 -10.53
CA GLU A 114 -20.45 5.84 -11.67
C GLU A 114 -18.99 5.67 -11.24
N ILE A 115 -18.57 6.39 -10.19
CA ILE A 115 -17.21 6.31 -9.64
C ILE A 115 -16.91 4.90 -9.13
N LEU A 116 -17.84 4.28 -8.38
CA LEU A 116 -17.65 2.92 -7.87
C LEU A 116 -17.66 1.87 -8.99
N ALA A 117 -18.47 2.05 -10.04
CA ALA A 117 -18.44 1.19 -11.22
C ALA A 117 -17.11 1.28 -11.96
N TRP A 118 -16.56 2.49 -12.10
CA TRP A 118 -15.23 2.70 -12.66
C TRP A 118 -14.12 2.05 -11.84
N PHE A 119 -14.11 2.26 -10.51
CA PHE A 119 -13.16 1.59 -9.63
C PHE A 119 -13.26 0.06 -9.70
N ARG A 120 -14.47 -0.50 -9.83
CA ARG A 120 -14.66 -1.94 -10.02
C ARG A 120 -14.04 -2.44 -11.33
N ARG A 121 -14.21 -1.72 -12.43
CA ARG A 121 -13.58 -2.07 -13.73
C ARG A 121 -12.05 -2.07 -13.63
N LEU A 122 -11.48 -1.05 -12.97
CA LEU A 122 -10.03 -1.00 -12.74
C LEU A 122 -9.56 -2.11 -11.80
N SER A 123 -10.32 -2.44 -10.74
CA SER A 123 -10.01 -3.53 -9.83
C SER A 123 -9.96 -4.89 -10.54
N ALA A 124 -10.83 -5.15 -11.52
CA ALA A 124 -10.82 -6.41 -12.27
C ALA A 124 -9.46 -6.65 -12.97
N ARG A 125 -8.86 -5.61 -13.55
CA ARG A 125 -7.50 -5.67 -14.13
C ARG A 125 -6.44 -5.98 -13.06
N VAL A 126 -6.59 -5.43 -11.86
CA VAL A 126 -5.69 -5.70 -10.74
C VAL A 126 -5.82 -7.15 -10.26
N GLU A 127 -7.03 -7.73 -10.25
CA GLU A 127 -7.25 -9.14 -9.91
C GLU A 127 -6.55 -10.09 -10.88
N GLU A 128 -6.60 -9.80 -12.19
CA GLU A 128 -5.85 -10.53 -13.21
C GLU A 128 -4.34 -10.50 -12.92
N ASP A 129 -3.82 -9.32 -12.58
CA ASP A 129 -2.39 -9.17 -12.29
C ASP A 129 -1.97 -9.93 -11.01
N ILE A 130 -2.81 -9.94 -9.97
CA ILE A 130 -2.58 -10.75 -8.76
C ILE A 130 -2.58 -12.24 -9.12
N ALA A 131 -3.55 -12.71 -9.89
CA ALA A 131 -3.63 -14.11 -10.32
C ALA A 131 -2.37 -14.52 -11.11
N ALA A 132 -1.92 -13.66 -12.02
CA ALA A 132 -0.70 -13.88 -12.79
C ALA A 132 0.55 -13.93 -11.91
N LYS A 133 0.67 -13.08 -10.88
CA LYS A 133 1.80 -13.13 -9.93
C LYS A 133 1.80 -14.39 -9.08
N ARG A 134 0.65 -14.75 -8.51
CA ARG A 134 0.48 -16.00 -7.74
C ARG A 134 0.86 -17.23 -8.56
N ALA A 135 0.47 -17.28 -9.83
CA ALA A 135 0.85 -18.38 -10.72
C ALA A 135 2.37 -18.49 -10.94
N ARG A 136 3.10 -17.37 -10.89
CA ARG A 136 4.57 -17.32 -11.01
C ARG A 136 5.32 -17.44 -9.68
N LYS A 137 4.63 -17.43 -8.54
CA LYS A 137 5.22 -17.42 -7.18
C LYS A 137 6.20 -16.24 -7.00
N ASP A 138 5.85 -15.07 -7.53
CA ASP A 138 6.63 -13.83 -7.46
C ASP A 138 5.91 -12.73 -6.64
N GLU A 139 5.35 -13.15 -5.50
CA GLU A 139 4.48 -12.34 -4.61
C GLU A 139 5.28 -11.32 -3.77
N ASP A 140 5.88 -10.34 -4.43
CA ASP A 140 6.64 -9.23 -3.83
C ASP A 140 5.74 -8.02 -3.47
N ASN A 141 6.35 -6.92 -3.05
CA ASN A 141 5.70 -5.66 -2.67
C ASN A 141 4.64 -5.17 -3.66
N ILE A 142 4.81 -5.43 -4.96
CA ILE A 142 3.82 -5.04 -5.97
C ILE A 142 2.49 -5.75 -5.71
N GLN A 143 2.54 -7.03 -5.30
CA GLN A 143 1.33 -7.74 -4.96
C GLN A 143 0.66 -7.20 -3.71
N TYR A 144 1.42 -6.80 -2.68
CA TYR A 144 0.82 -6.21 -1.49
C TYR A 144 0.11 -4.89 -1.81
N TRP A 145 0.71 -4.07 -2.68
CA TRP A 145 0.05 -2.89 -3.22
C TRP A 145 -1.19 -3.21 -4.05
N GLN A 146 -1.19 -4.28 -4.85
CA GLN A 146 -2.39 -4.73 -5.56
C GLN A 146 -3.51 -5.13 -4.58
N GLY A 147 -3.17 -5.83 -3.50
CA GLY A 147 -4.12 -6.19 -2.43
C GLY A 147 -4.72 -4.97 -1.75
N PHE A 148 -3.91 -3.93 -1.49
CA PHE A 148 -4.41 -2.66 -0.97
C PHE A 148 -5.26 -1.92 -2.02
N ALA A 149 -4.86 -1.89 -3.30
CA ALA A 149 -5.54 -1.13 -4.34
C ALA A 149 -7.00 -1.56 -4.57
N VAL A 150 -7.33 -2.84 -4.38
CA VAL A 150 -8.71 -3.34 -4.52
C VAL A 150 -9.54 -3.22 -3.24
N LEU A 151 -8.88 -3.06 -2.07
CA LEU A 151 -9.54 -3.08 -0.77
C LEU A 151 -10.53 -1.93 -0.58
N PRO A 152 -10.21 -0.65 -0.85
CA PRO A 152 -11.18 0.43 -0.68
C PRO A 152 -12.46 0.21 -1.50
N THR A 153 -12.31 -0.24 -2.75
CA THR A 153 -13.45 -0.60 -3.60
C THR A 153 -14.27 -1.73 -3.01
N ALA A 154 -13.61 -2.79 -2.52
CA ALA A 154 -14.29 -3.92 -1.86
C ALA A 154 -15.13 -3.46 -0.66
N LEU A 155 -14.56 -2.60 0.19
CA LEU A 155 -15.22 -2.09 1.40
C LEU A 155 -16.39 -1.16 1.09
N MET A 156 -16.27 -0.30 0.07
CA MET A 156 -17.35 0.62 -0.34
C MET A 156 -18.50 -0.08 -1.06
N THR A 157 -18.23 -1.17 -1.78
CA THR A 157 -19.21 -1.91 -2.58
C THR A 157 -19.70 -3.21 -1.93
N ALA A 158 -19.14 -3.60 -0.79
CA ALA A 158 -19.32 -4.91 -0.16
C ALA A 158 -19.08 -6.08 -1.13
N ASP A 159 -18.07 -5.96 -2.00
CA ASP A 159 -17.74 -6.99 -2.98
C ASP A 159 -16.95 -8.14 -2.33
N PRO A 160 -17.49 -9.37 -2.30
CA PRO A 160 -16.83 -10.51 -1.67
C PRO A 160 -15.61 -11.02 -2.43
N ALA A 161 -15.58 -10.91 -3.76
CA ALA A 161 -14.46 -11.38 -4.56
C ALA A 161 -13.24 -10.47 -4.33
N LEU A 162 -13.44 -9.15 -4.41
CA LEU A 162 -12.38 -8.17 -4.15
C LEU A 162 -11.87 -8.26 -2.70
N LEU A 163 -12.77 -8.42 -1.73
CA LEU A 163 -12.35 -8.57 -0.33
C LEU A 163 -11.53 -9.86 -0.13
N LYS A 164 -12.02 -10.99 -0.65
CA LYS A 164 -11.30 -12.27 -0.59
C LYS A 164 -9.92 -12.15 -1.23
N GLN A 165 -9.82 -11.46 -2.36
CA GLN A 165 -8.54 -11.28 -3.05
C GLN A 165 -7.56 -10.45 -2.22
N SER A 166 -8.03 -9.35 -1.63
CA SER A 166 -7.23 -8.51 -0.72
C SER A 166 -6.78 -9.29 0.53
N ARG A 167 -7.70 -10.01 1.19
CA ARG A 167 -7.42 -10.85 2.36
C ARG A 167 -6.39 -11.93 2.05
N ALA A 168 -6.53 -12.61 0.92
CA ALA A 168 -5.58 -13.64 0.49
C ALA A 168 -4.18 -13.07 0.23
N THR A 169 -4.10 -11.86 -0.35
CA THR A 169 -2.83 -11.16 -0.54
C THR A 169 -2.19 -10.75 0.79
N PHE A 170 -2.97 -10.23 1.74
CA PHE A 170 -2.47 -9.93 3.08
C PHE A 170 -1.97 -11.19 3.79
N HIS A 171 -2.74 -12.29 3.71
CA HIS A 171 -2.34 -13.57 4.28
C HIS A 171 -1.04 -14.11 3.66
N ALA A 172 -0.88 -14.01 2.34
CA ALA A 172 0.36 -14.35 1.67
C ALA A 172 1.53 -13.50 2.18
N ALA A 173 1.36 -12.18 2.34
CA ALA A 173 2.38 -11.32 2.92
C ALA A 173 2.81 -11.79 4.32
N MET A 174 1.85 -12.13 5.20
CA MET A 174 2.17 -12.65 6.54
C MET A 174 2.90 -14.00 6.50
N ARG A 175 2.67 -14.84 5.48
CA ARG A 175 3.42 -16.09 5.29
C ARG A 175 4.84 -15.87 4.76
N GLU A 176 5.06 -14.78 4.04
CA GLU A 176 6.38 -14.40 3.52
C GLU A 176 7.26 -13.72 4.57
N VAL A 177 6.65 -13.03 5.55
CA VAL A 177 7.37 -12.64 6.76
C VAL A 177 7.87 -13.92 7.42
N THR A 178 9.18 -14.06 7.45
CA THR A 178 9.82 -15.35 7.69
C THR A 178 9.36 -15.97 9.02
N GLU A 179 8.92 -17.22 9.00
CA GLU A 179 8.61 -18.05 10.19
C GLU A 179 9.37 -19.40 10.13
N LYS A 180 10.18 -19.64 9.09
CA LYS A 180 10.63 -21.01 8.74
C LYS A 180 12.12 -21.14 8.42
N GLN A 181 13.00 -20.56 9.22
CA GLN A 181 14.34 -21.12 9.39
C GLN A 181 14.65 -21.36 10.87
N ARG A 182 15.34 -22.46 11.13
CA ARG A 182 15.56 -23.15 12.42
C ARG A 182 16.24 -22.36 13.54
N ASP A 183 16.40 -21.04 13.41
CA ASP A 183 17.11 -20.20 14.38
C ASP A 183 16.15 -19.24 15.11
N PRO A 184 16.07 -19.28 16.45
CA PRO A 184 15.20 -18.42 17.28
C PRO A 184 15.57 -16.92 17.33
N GLN A 185 16.51 -16.42 16.51
CA GLN A 185 16.73 -14.98 16.29
C GLN A 185 15.90 -14.41 15.11
N ASP A 186 14.59 -14.26 15.33
CA ASP A 186 13.80 -13.06 14.99
C ASP A 186 13.93 -12.43 13.60
N ASP A 187 13.68 -13.29 12.62
CA ASP A 187 12.86 -13.07 11.45
C ASP A 187 11.80 -11.92 11.48
N GLY A 188 11.53 -11.39 10.29
CA GLY A 188 10.78 -10.15 10.04
C GLY A 188 11.09 -9.53 8.67
N PHE A 189 11.98 -10.15 7.90
CA PHE A 189 12.33 -9.75 6.55
C PHE A 189 11.35 -10.32 5.53
N LEU A 190 11.21 -9.62 4.42
CA LEU A 190 10.55 -10.13 3.21
C LEU A 190 11.61 -10.66 2.24
N PRO A 191 11.67 -11.98 1.95
CA PRO A 191 12.76 -12.58 1.18
C PRO A 191 12.94 -11.96 -0.21
N LEU A 192 11.85 -11.69 -0.93
CA LEU A 192 11.92 -11.08 -2.27
C LEU A 192 12.41 -9.62 -2.24
N GLU A 193 12.30 -8.95 -1.10
CA GLU A 193 12.80 -7.58 -0.92
C GLU A 193 14.28 -7.56 -0.53
N LEU A 194 14.76 -8.57 0.18
CA LEU A 194 16.21 -8.75 0.43
C LEU A 194 17.01 -8.92 -0.86
N GLU A 195 16.39 -9.45 -1.92
CA GLU A 195 17.03 -9.62 -3.23
C GLU A 195 17.24 -8.30 -4.00
N ARG A 196 16.84 -7.16 -3.43
CA ARG A 196 16.90 -5.84 -4.10
C ARG A 196 18.26 -5.13 -3.94
N GLY A 197 19.27 -5.81 -3.42
CA GLY A 197 20.64 -5.32 -3.34
C GLY A 197 20.81 -4.16 -2.36
N ASP A 198 21.33 -3.02 -2.84
CA ASP A 198 21.47 -1.78 -2.07
C ASP A 198 20.11 -1.15 -1.67
N LYS A 199 18.99 -1.70 -2.14
CA LYS A 199 17.63 -1.18 -1.91
C LYS A 199 16.79 -2.09 -0.99
N ALA A 200 17.36 -3.12 -0.39
CA ALA A 200 16.59 -4.09 0.39
C ALA A 200 15.77 -3.43 1.51
N LEU A 201 16.40 -2.56 2.30
CA LEU A 201 15.71 -1.77 3.33
C LEU A 201 14.56 -0.91 2.75
N ASN A 202 14.81 -0.27 1.60
CA ASN A 202 13.79 0.57 0.97
C ASN A 202 12.57 -0.23 0.53
N TYR A 203 12.80 -1.42 -0.04
CA TYR A 203 11.72 -2.28 -0.52
C TYR A 203 10.96 -2.95 0.62
N GLN A 204 11.62 -3.29 1.73
CA GLN A 204 10.96 -3.69 2.97
C GLN A 204 10.01 -2.58 3.46
N ALA A 205 10.53 -1.35 3.61
CA ALA A 205 9.71 -0.22 4.03
C ALA A 205 8.56 0.03 3.03
N TYR A 206 8.82 -0.07 1.73
CA TYR A 206 7.81 0.08 0.68
C TYR A 206 6.71 -0.97 0.74
N ALA A 207 7.04 -2.21 1.13
CA ALA A 207 6.09 -3.30 1.34
C ALA A 207 5.26 -3.12 2.62
N ALA A 208 5.85 -2.55 3.67
CA ALA A 208 5.17 -2.32 4.95
C ALA A 208 3.96 -1.36 4.80
N HIS A 209 4.05 -0.36 3.92
CA HIS A 209 2.98 0.61 3.70
C HIS A 209 1.61 -0.01 3.36
N PRO A 210 1.45 -0.77 2.25
CA PRO A 210 0.17 -1.36 1.91
C PRO A 210 -0.27 -2.44 2.92
N ILE A 211 0.68 -3.11 3.60
CA ILE A 211 0.35 -4.09 4.65
C ILE A 211 -0.29 -3.39 5.85
N VAL A 212 0.31 -2.32 6.36
CA VAL A 212 -0.25 -1.48 7.44
C VAL A 212 -1.58 -0.86 6.99
N GLY A 213 -1.66 -0.37 5.76
CA GLY A 213 -2.89 0.18 5.19
C GLY A 213 -4.03 -0.85 5.14
N MET A 214 -3.76 -2.09 4.70
CA MET A 214 -4.75 -3.16 4.67
C MET A 214 -5.20 -3.57 6.08
N ALA A 215 -4.27 -3.69 7.03
CA ALA A 215 -4.60 -3.96 8.43
C ALA A 215 -5.51 -2.86 9.01
N THR A 216 -5.14 -1.60 8.79
CA THR A 216 -5.88 -0.41 9.27
C THR A 216 -7.30 -0.40 8.72
N LEU A 217 -7.46 -0.49 7.39
CA LEU A 217 -8.78 -0.45 6.76
C LEU A 217 -9.62 -1.68 7.08
N SER A 218 -9.07 -2.89 7.00
CA SER A 218 -9.85 -4.11 7.24
C SER A 218 -10.42 -4.18 8.66
N ARG A 219 -9.64 -3.80 9.68
CA ARG A 219 -10.09 -3.76 11.08
C ARG A 219 -11.19 -2.74 11.29
N SER A 220 -11.05 -1.55 10.70
CA SER A 220 -12.02 -0.46 10.81
C SER A 220 -13.39 -0.80 10.25
N TYR A 221 -13.44 -1.72 9.30
CA TYR A 221 -14.68 -2.20 8.68
C TYR A 221 -15.13 -3.56 9.22
N GLY A 222 -14.58 -4.01 10.37
CA GLY A 222 -14.99 -5.24 11.05
C GLY A 222 -14.54 -6.55 10.37
N CYS A 223 -13.65 -6.47 9.38
CA CYS A 223 -13.11 -7.64 8.68
C CYS A 223 -11.83 -8.20 9.32
N ASP A 224 -11.09 -7.36 10.06
CA ASP A 224 -9.83 -7.64 10.77
C ASP A 224 -8.93 -8.69 10.10
N PHE A 225 -8.01 -8.26 9.23
CA PHE A 225 -7.07 -9.20 8.61
C PHE A 225 -6.02 -9.75 9.58
N LEU A 226 -5.88 -9.15 10.77
CA LEU A 226 -5.01 -9.61 11.87
C LEU A 226 -5.81 -10.44 12.90
N ASP A 227 -6.74 -11.26 12.42
CA ASP A 227 -7.68 -12.10 13.19
C ASP A 227 -7.02 -13.24 14.02
N THR A 228 -5.76 -13.59 13.76
CA THR A 228 -5.04 -14.64 14.52
C THR A 228 -3.75 -14.14 15.15
N ASP A 229 -3.35 -14.76 16.25
CA ASP A 229 -2.10 -14.42 16.95
C ASP A 229 -0.87 -14.64 16.09
N TRP A 230 -0.89 -15.65 15.21
CA TRP A 230 0.16 -15.87 14.22
C TRP A 230 0.30 -14.67 13.28
N LYS A 231 -0.79 -14.18 12.67
CA LYS A 231 -0.74 -13.00 11.78
C LYS A 231 -0.27 -11.75 12.54
N ARG A 232 -0.74 -11.56 13.78
CA ARG A 232 -0.28 -10.45 14.63
C ARG A 232 1.21 -10.53 14.91
N SER A 233 1.73 -11.71 15.25
CA SER A 233 3.17 -11.89 15.49
C SER A 233 4.00 -11.65 14.23
N GLN A 234 3.57 -12.14 13.06
CA GLN A 234 4.23 -11.82 11.78
C GLN A 234 4.22 -10.33 11.46
N PHE A 235 3.10 -9.64 11.71
CA PHE A 235 3.01 -8.21 11.55
C PHE A 235 3.97 -7.45 12.50
N VAL A 236 4.05 -7.86 13.77
CA VAL A 236 5.00 -7.30 14.74
C VAL A 236 6.43 -7.49 14.26
N SER A 237 6.78 -8.69 13.80
CA SER A 237 8.11 -9.01 13.27
C SER A 237 8.47 -8.15 12.05
N LEU A 238 7.56 -8.03 11.09
CA LEU A 238 7.72 -7.18 9.90
C LEU A 238 8.00 -5.73 10.28
N MET A 239 7.15 -5.15 11.14
CA MET A 239 7.26 -3.75 11.52
C MET A 239 8.51 -3.50 12.33
N SER A 240 8.78 -4.32 13.35
CA SER A 240 9.98 -4.18 14.20
C SER A 240 11.25 -4.24 13.35
N ARG A 241 11.36 -5.21 12.43
CA ARG A 241 12.53 -5.32 11.56
C ARG A 241 12.68 -4.13 10.62
N THR A 242 11.57 -3.57 10.14
CA THR A 242 11.58 -2.36 9.30
C THR A 242 12.08 -1.14 10.08
N LEU A 243 11.70 -1.01 11.36
CA LEU A 243 12.11 0.09 12.24
C LEU A 243 13.56 -0.05 12.72
N GLU A 244 13.98 -1.27 13.06
CA GLU A 244 15.38 -1.58 13.34
C GLU A 244 16.26 -1.22 12.13
N GLY A 245 15.88 -1.64 10.92
CA GLY A 245 16.58 -1.27 9.70
C GLY A 245 16.58 0.24 9.40
N ASN A 246 15.54 0.96 9.84
CA ASN A 246 15.53 2.42 9.75
C ASN A 246 16.61 3.05 10.65
N LEU A 247 16.80 2.51 11.86
CA LEU A 247 17.81 2.98 12.82
C LEU A 247 19.22 2.55 12.42
N ASP A 248 19.35 1.29 12.00
CA ASP A 248 20.60 0.65 11.60
C ASP A 248 20.41 -0.12 10.27
N PRO A 249 20.81 0.49 9.13
CA PRO A 249 20.72 -0.17 7.84
C PRO A 249 21.66 -1.38 7.66
N GLU A 250 22.69 -1.56 8.49
CA GLU A 250 23.65 -2.66 8.37
C GLU A 250 22.96 -4.02 8.55
N ILE A 251 21.91 -4.09 9.38
CA ILE A 251 21.03 -5.24 9.55
C ILE A 251 20.55 -5.81 8.21
N PHE A 252 20.21 -4.95 7.24
CA PHE A 252 19.76 -5.37 5.91
C PHE A 252 20.92 -5.75 4.99
N ALA A 253 22.09 -5.12 5.13
CA ALA A 253 23.28 -5.50 4.39
C ALA A 253 23.72 -6.93 4.76
N GLU A 254 23.76 -7.22 6.07
CA GLU A 254 24.07 -8.54 6.61
C GLU A 254 23.01 -9.58 6.22
N ALA A 255 21.72 -9.25 6.41
CA ALA A 255 20.63 -10.17 6.06
C ALA A 255 20.59 -10.51 4.57
N ALA A 256 20.92 -9.57 3.69
CA ALA A 256 21.01 -9.85 2.26
C ALA A 256 22.08 -10.90 1.92
N VAL A 257 23.17 -10.97 2.70
CA VAL A 257 24.21 -12.02 2.56
C VAL A 257 23.80 -13.32 3.23
N ARG A 258 23.23 -13.25 4.43
CA ARG A 258 22.86 -14.42 5.24
C ARG A 258 21.66 -15.18 4.67
N LEU A 259 20.64 -14.45 4.22
CA LEU A 259 19.34 -14.99 3.82
C LEU A 259 19.06 -14.83 2.33
N GLY A 260 19.67 -13.84 1.68
CA GLY A 260 19.49 -13.56 0.26
C GLY A 260 20.54 -14.23 -0.64
N LYS A 261 20.51 -13.92 -1.94
CA LYS A 261 21.48 -14.45 -2.92
C LYS A 261 22.79 -13.66 -2.99
N ARG A 262 22.98 -12.63 -2.16
CA ARG A 262 24.19 -11.80 -2.21
C ARG A 262 25.37 -12.54 -1.57
N LYS A 263 26.54 -12.42 -2.20
CA LYS A 263 27.79 -13.01 -1.67
C LYS A 263 28.60 -12.05 -0.78
N LYS A 264 28.27 -10.76 -0.84
CA LYS A 264 28.93 -9.67 -0.11
C LYS A 264 27.91 -8.61 0.25
N GLU A 265 28.12 -8.02 1.42
CA GLU A 265 27.37 -6.89 1.92
C GLU A 265 27.44 -5.72 0.94
N VAL A 266 26.39 -4.92 0.95
CA VAL A 266 26.31 -3.67 0.20
C VAL A 266 25.66 -2.66 1.11
N GLU A 267 26.26 -1.47 1.14
CA GLU A 267 25.70 -0.32 1.83
C GLU A 267 24.26 -0.07 1.36
N GLN A 268 23.36 0.03 2.33
CA GLN A 268 21.94 0.19 2.07
C GLN A 268 21.58 1.65 1.84
N LEU A 269 20.89 1.91 0.73
CA LEU A 269 20.32 3.22 0.43
C LEU A 269 19.21 3.55 1.44
N ARG A 270 19.33 4.69 2.12
CA ARG A 270 18.28 5.23 2.99
C ARG A 270 17.41 6.23 2.23
N SER A 271 16.50 5.73 1.40
CA SER A 271 15.59 6.58 0.64
C SER A 271 14.61 7.34 1.55
N TYR A 272 13.81 8.23 0.96
CA TYR A 272 12.69 8.85 1.66
C TYR A 272 11.78 7.80 2.32
N THR A 273 11.40 6.74 1.60
CA THR A 273 10.50 5.68 2.10
C THR A 273 11.06 4.97 3.32
N ALA A 274 12.35 4.61 3.31
CA ALA A 274 12.97 3.97 4.47
C ALA A 274 13.02 4.92 5.67
N ARG A 275 13.39 6.20 5.46
CA ARG A 275 13.49 7.19 6.54
C ARG A 275 12.17 7.51 7.23
N HIS A 276 11.06 7.42 6.48
CA HIS A 276 9.71 7.69 6.98
C HIS A 276 8.93 6.42 7.36
N ALA A 277 9.56 5.23 7.32
CA ALA A 277 8.92 4.01 7.81
C ALA A 277 8.39 4.11 9.25
N PRO A 278 9.06 4.83 10.19
CA PRO A 278 8.50 5.07 11.53
C PRO A 278 7.17 5.81 11.56
N ASP A 279 6.80 6.55 10.52
CA ASP A 279 5.54 7.28 10.47
C ASP A 279 4.34 6.30 10.41
N LEU A 280 4.56 5.07 9.93
CA LEU A 280 3.56 4.01 9.96
C LEU A 280 3.12 3.62 11.39
N MET A 281 3.96 3.89 12.40
CA MET A 281 3.60 3.61 13.80
C MET A 281 2.41 4.45 14.27
N TYR A 282 2.17 5.62 13.66
CA TYR A 282 0.96 6.38 13.92
C TYR A 282 -0.30 5.58 13.53
N LEU A 283 -0.33 4.96 12.34
CA LEU A 283 -1.46 4.13 11.93
C LEU A 283 -1.61 2.90 12.83
N VAL A 284 -0.50 2.28 13.22
CA VAL A 284 -0.50 1.11 14.12
C VAL A 284 -1.10 1.46 15.48
N ASP A 285 -0.68 2.57 16.10
CA ASP A 285 -1.21 3.05 17.37
C ASP A 285 -2.71 3.34 17.29
N ARG A 286 -3.13 4.07 16.25
CA ARG A 286 -4.54 4.42 16.05
C ARG A 286 -5.42 3.19 15.76
N MET A 287 -4.85 2.15 15.16
CA MET A 287 -5.53 0.89 14.86
C MET A 287 -5.63 -0.04 16.10
N ASP A 288 -4.52 -0.19 16.82
CA ASP A 288 -4.39 -1.07 17.99
C ASP A 288 -3.18 -0.66 18.86
N PRO A 289 -3.38 0.11 19.95
CA PRO A 289 -2.30 0.55 20.83
C PRO A 289 -1.50 -0.61 21.45
N ALA A 290 -2.12 -1.77 21.69
CA ALA A 290 -1.40 -2.93 22.20
C ALA A 290 -0.43 -3.51 21.15
N LEU A 291 -0.77 -3.41 19.86
CA LEU A 291 0.12 -3.79 18.77
C LEU A 291 1.29 -2.81 18.64
N PHE A 292 1.03 -1.51 18.79
CA PHE A 292 2.08 -0.48 18.88
C PHE A 292 3.05 -0.81 20.01
N ASP A 293 2.54 -1.07 21.21
CA ASP A 293 3.36 -1.39 22.38
C ASP A 293 4.25 -2.62 22.19
N ARG A 294 3.72 -3.67 21.52
CA ARG A 294 4.50 -4.87 21.19
C ARG A 294 5.65 -4.60 20.23
N ILE A 295 5.40 -3.80 19.19
CA ILE A 295 6.44 -3.41 18.22
C ILE A 295 7.48 -2.53 18.90
N ASP A 296 7.05 -1.51 19.64
CA ASP A 296 7.93 -0.60 20.35
C ASP A 296 8.82 -1.32 21.38
N ALA A 297 8.25 -2.26 22.14
CA ALA A 297 9.01 -3.08 23.09
C ALA A 297 10.10 -3.90 22.40
N ARG A 298 9.77 -4.55 21.27
CA ARG A 298 10.72 -5.36 20.51
C ARG A 298 11.85 -4.52 19.92
N VAL A 299 11.54 -3.36 19.35
CA VAL A 299 12.56 -2.45 18.82
C VAL A 299 13.44 -1.89 19.94
N ALA A 300 12.87 -1.56 21.10
CA ALA A 300 13.62 -1.08 22.26
C ALA A 300 14.60 -2.16 22.77
N GLU A 301 14.13 -3.39 22.90
CA GLU A 301 14.96 -4.54 23.29
C GLU A 301 16.10 -4.78 22.30
N ALA A 302 15.80 -4.79 20.99
CA ALA A 302 16.80 -5.03 19.95
C ALA A 302 17.86 -3.92 19.83
N THR A 303 17.51 -2.68 20.20
CA THR A 303 18.38 -1.49 20.00
C THR A 303 18.94 -0.90 21.28
N GLY A 304 18.51 -1.38 22.45
CA GLY A 304 18.86 -0.81 23.76
C GLY A 304 18.33 0.62 24.00
N LYS A 305 17.39 1.10 23.16
CA LYS A 305 16.82 2.45 23.28
C LYS A 305 15.67 2.48 24.31
N PRO A 306 15.45 3.61 25.00
CA PRO A 306 14.30 3.75 25.88
C PRO A 306 12.99 3.77 25.08
N ARG A 307 11.91 3.31 25.73
CA ARG A 307 10.56 3.34 25.17
C ARG A 307 9.87 4.69 25.44
N PRO A 308 9.08 5.22 24.50
CA PRO A 308 8.93 4.73 23.13
C PRO A 308 10.15 5.07 22.26
N VAL A 309 10.60 4.14 21.42
CA VAL A 309 11.73 4.34 20.48
C VAL A 309 11.36 5.40 19.44
N PHE A 310 10.11 5.35 18.97
CA PHE A 310 9.50 6.38 18.13
C PHE A 310 8.18 6.81 18.77
N PRO A 311 7.92 8.12 18.93
CA PRO A 311 6.67 8.56 19.54
C PRO A 311 5.48 8.19 18.64
N ALA A 312 4.35 7.78 19.24
CA ALA A 312 3.12 7.43 18.52
C ALA A 312 2.62 8.57 17.60
N SER A 313 2.91 9.83 17.95
CA SER A 313 2.53 11.00 17.16
C SER A 313 3.40 11.25 15.91
N ARG A 314 4.53 10.55 15.73
CA ARG A 314 5.53 10.88 14.69
C ARG A 314 4.94 10.95 13.28
N GLY A 315 3.98 10.08 12.97
CA GLY A 315 3.36 9.98 11.66
C GLY A 315 2.06 10.76 11.48
N ALA A 316 1.67 11.63 12.43
CA ALA A 316 0.42 12.38 12.35
C ALA A 316 0.35 13.27 11.09
N ASP A 317 1.47 13.92 10.74
CA ASP A 317 1.61 14.73 9.52
C ASP A 317 2.12 13.92 8.31
N GLY A 318 2.30 12.60 8.49
CA GLY A 318 2.75 11.69 7.45
C GLY A 318 1.68 11.50 6.38
N ALA A 319 2.12 11.25 5.14
CA ALA A 319 1.23 11.03 4.01
C ALA A 319 1.80 10.05 3.00
N ASN A 320 0.91 9.35 2.30
CA ASN A 320 1.23 8.52 1.15
C ASN A 320 0.10 8.64 0.12
N ASP A 321 0.40 9.17 -1.06
CA ASP A 321 -0.55 9.41 -2.14
C ASP A 321 -1.32 8.14 -2.54
N ARG A 322 -0.63 7.00 -2.62
CA ARG A 322 -1.23 5.69 -2.92
C ARG A 322 -2.16 5.17 -1.82
N MET A 323 -2.08 5.70 -0.61
CA MET A 323 -2.97 5.36 0.51
C MET A 323 -4.06 6.43 0.74
N GLY A 324 -4.25 7.34 -0.22
CA GLY A 324 -5.28 8.38 -0.14
C GLY A 324 -4.83 9.66 0.56
N GLY A 325 -3.52 9.88 0.71
CA GLY A 325 -2.96 11.09 1.30
C GLY A 325 -2.58 10.92 2.77
N SER A 326 -3.12 11.78 3.63
CA SER A 326 -2.73 11.89 5.04
C SER A 326 -3.04 10.62 5.85
N TYR A 327 -2.09 10.22 6.70
CA TYR A 327 -2.30 9.15 7.68
C TYR A 327 -3.29 9.55 8.77
N ALA A 328 -3.36 10.82 9.17
CA ALA A 328 -4.38 11.30 10.09
C ALA A 328 -5.78 11.05 9.55
N ARG A 329 -6.05 11.43 8.29
CA ARG A 329 -7.34 11.19 7.65
C ARG A 329 -7.70 9.70 7.56
N LEU A 330 -6.73 8.86 7.21
CA LEU A 330 -6.91 7.40 7.19
C LEU A 330 -7.25 6.86 8.58
N ALA A 331 -6.53 7.29 9.62
CA ALA A 331 -6.73 6.89 11.01
C ALA A 331 -8.06 7.40 11.60
N ASP A 332 -8.45 8.63 11.30
CA ASP A 332 -9.70 9.21 11.76
C ASP A 332 -10.91 8.50 11.14
N ARG A 333 -10.82 8.21 9.84
CA ARG A 333 -11.84 7.38 9.18
C ARG A 333 -11.90 5.99 9.81
N ALA A 334 -10.74 5.40 10.07
CA ALA A 334 -10.63 4.10 10.69
C ALA A 334 -11.31 4.06 12.08
N GLY A 335 -10.97 5.02 12.96
CA GLY A 335 -11.56 5.14 14.29
C GLY A 335 -13.06 5.42 14.28
N ALA A 336 -13.54 6.27 13.37
CA ALA A 336 -14.98 6.57 13.27
C ALA A 336 -15.84 5.37 12.83
N LEU A 337 -15.22 4.33 12.26
CA LEU A 337 -15.89 3.12 11.79
C LEU A 337 -15.76 1.95 12.77
N SER A 338 -14.66 1.86 13.54
CA SER A 338 -14.45 0.78 14.51
C SER A 338 -15.48 0.78 15.65
N GLU A 339 -16.12 1.92 15.93
CA GLU A 339 -17.22 2.05 16.90
C GLU A 339 -18.58 1.57 16.37
N LYS A 340 -18.64 1.13 15.10
CA LYS A 340 -19.89 0.72 14.44
C LYS A 340 -19.76 -0.71 13.93
N PRO A 341 -20.80 -1.56 14.07
CA PRO A 341 -20.80 -2.85 13.40
C PRO A 341 -20.65 -2.63 11.89
N ALA A 342 -19.91 -3.53 11.23
CA ALA A 342 -19.78 -3.52 9.78
C ALA A 342 -21.18 -3.41 9.14
N PRO A 343 -21.37 -2.60 8.08
CA PRO A 343 -22.64 -2.55 7.36
C PRO A 343 -23.11 -3.96 7.02
N GLY A 344 -24.42 -4.25 7.10
CA GLY A 344 -24.93 -5.63 7.06
C GLY A 344 -24.40 -6.48 5.90
N SER A 345 -24.35 -5.91 4.69
CA SER A 345 -23.77 -6.57 3.51
C SER A 345 -22.28 -6.88 3.65
N LEU A 346 -21.51 -6.02 4.33
CA LEU A 346 -20.09 -6.23 4.56
C LEU A 346 -19.83 -7.20 5.72
N ALA A 347 -20.68 -7.21 6.76
CA ALA A 347 -20.54 -8.10 7.91
C ALA A 347 -20.60 -9.58 7.50
N GLU A 348 -21.50 -9.94 6.57
CA GLU A 348 -21.61 -11.29 6.01
C GLU A 348 -20.35 -11.66 5.23
N VAL A 349 -19.87 -10.72 4.41
CA VAL A 349 -18.68 -10.90 3.57
C VAL A 349 -17.39 -10.99 4.41
N CYS A 350 -17.29 -10.25 5.52
CA CYS A 350 -16.17 -10.33 6.45
C CYS A 350 -16.09 -11.69 7.17
N LYS A 351 -17.23 -12.34 7.45
CA LYS A 351 -17.31 -13.64 8.16
C LYS A 351 -17.09 -14.85 7.25
N GLY A 352 -17.42 -14.75 5.96
CA GLY A 352 -17.42 -15.86 5.01
C GLY A 352 -16.16 -16.00 4.14
N GLY A 353 -15.10 -15.23 4.43
CA GLY A 353 -13.90 -15.10 3.59
C GLY A 353 -12.67 -15.84 4.07
#